data_AF-A0A543BPM2-F1
#
_entry.id   AF-A0A543BPM2-F1
#
_cell.length_a   1.000
_cell.length_b   1.000
_cell.length_c   1.000
_cell.angle_alpha   90.00
_cell.angle_beta   90.00
_cell.angle_gamma   90.00
#
_symmetry.space_group_name_H-M   'P 1'
#
loop_
_entity.id
_entity.type
_entity.pdbx_description
1 polymer ?
#
loop_
_entity_poly.entity_id
_entity_poly.type
_entity_poly.pdbx_seq_one_letter_code
_entity_poly.pdbx_strand_id
1 'polypeptide(L)'
;MAIQQHNGPTAAATKIVTTNTGRILRVSADAEAGGAVAPAAPVAPAPAVIDPARRADVLFRKRRDEGHELSSWWMIGAFLATSGLVILLLSGVPGVA
;
A
#
# COMPACT_ATOMS: atom_id res chain seq x y z
N MET A 1 -14.18 -30.25 16.83
CA MET A 1 -14.46 -29.95 18.26
C MET A 1 -14.74 -28.46 18.38
N ALA A 2 -15.99 -28.08 18.69
CA ALA A 2 -16.36 -26.69 18.97
C ALA A 2 -16.34 -26.48 20.49
N ILE A 3 -15.71 -25.41 20.96
CA ILE A 3 -15.59 -25.11 22.38
C ILE A 3 -16.71 -24.13 22.74
N GLN A 4 -17.74 -24.61 23.44
CA GLN A 4 -18.84 -23.79 23.94
C GLN A 4 -18.53 -23.38 25.38
N GLN A 5 -18.26 -22.09 25.62
CA GLN A 5 -18.11 -21.56 26.98
C GLN A 5 -19.47 -21.10 27.51
N HIS A 6 -19.87 -21.59 28.70
CA HIS A 6 -21.02 -21.11 29.45
C HIS A 6 -20.52 -20.30 30.65
N ASN A 7 -20.88 -19.03 30.75
CA ASN A 7 -20.69 -18.24 31.97
C ASN A 7 -22.08 -18.01 32.60
N GLY A 8 -22.18 -18.18 33.93
CA GLY A 8 -23.41 -18.34 34.72
C GLY A 8 -24.43 -17.18 34.74
N PRO A 9 -25.37 -17.16 35.71
CA PRO A 9 -26.77 -17.51 35.46
C PRO A 9 -27.72 -16.35 35.08
N THR A 10 -27.23 -15.17 34.71
CA THR A 10 -28.06 -14.05 34.23
C THR A 10 -27.31 -13.25 33.15
N ALA A 11 -27.02 -13.91 32.03
CA ALA A 11 -26.61 -13.23 30.80
C ALA A 11 -27.05 -14.11 29.63
N ALA A 12 -27.80 -13.53 28.69
CA ALA A 12 -28.31 -14.23 27.51
C ALA A 12 -27.21 -15.06 26.84
N ALA A 13 -27.46 -16.35 26.61
CA ALA A 13 -26.50 -17.28 26.05
C ALA A 13 -25.99 -16.74 24.70
N THR A 14 -24.74 -16.29 24.67
CA THR A 14 -24.13 -15.69 23.48
C THR A 14 -23.24 -16.73 22.82
N LYS A 15 -23.60 -17.17 21.61
CA LYS A 15 -22.82 -18.11 20.82
C LYS A 15 -21.78 -17.34 20.01
N ILE A 16 -20.51 -17.69 20.18
CA ILE A 16 -19.41 -17.12 19.40
C ILE A 16 -19.21 -18.01 18.16
N VAL A 17 -19.36 -17.43 16.96
CA VAL A 17 -19.20 -18.13 15.68
C VAL A 17 -18.05 -17.51 14.90
N THR A 18 -17.05 -18.33 14.58
CA THR A 18 -15.93 -17.94 13.71
C THR A 18 -16.27 -18.29 12.27
N THR A 19 -16.32 -17.28 11.39
CA THR A 19 -16.52 -17.48 9.95
C THR A 19 -15.26 -18.00 9.27
N ASN A 20 -15.38 -18.60 8.08
CA ASN A 20 -14.25 -19.13 7.31
C ASN A 20 -13.17 -18.08 6.99
N THR A 21 -13.52 -16.80 6.97
CA THR A 21 -12.60 -15.66 6.81
C THR A 21 -11.97 -15.17 8.12
N GLY A 22 -12.18 -15.89 9.24
CA GLY A 22 -11.61 -15.57 10.54
C GLY A 22 -12.34 -14.47 11.32
N ARG A 23 -13.45 -13.92 10.79
CA ARG A 23 -14.26 -12.92 11.51
C ARG A 23 -15.09 -13.60 12.61
N ILE A 24 -15.07 -13.02 13.80
CA ILE A 24 -15.80 -13.49 14.99
C ILE A 24 -17.14 -12.76 15.08
N LEU A 25 -18.25 -13.49 15.00
CA LEU A 25 -19.60 -12.99 15.26
C LEU A 25 -20.07 -13.45 16.65
N ARG A 26 -20.73 -12.54 17.37
CA ARG A 26 -21.42 -12.84 18.62
C ARG A 26 -22.91 -12.86 18.34
N VAL A 27 -23.53 -14.03 18.43
CA VAL A 27 -24.96 -14.23 18.15
C VAL A 27 -25.68 -14.46 19.47
N SER A 28 -26.71 -13.66 19.75
CA SER A 28 -27.62 -13.88 20.87
C SER A 28 -28.49 -15.10 20.56
N ALA A 29 -28.64 -16.06 21.48
CA ALA A 29 -29.39 -17.30 21.22
C ALA A 29 -30.84 -17.08 20.76
N ASP A 30 -31.48 -15.98 21.17
CA ASP A 30 -32.85 -15.61 20.74
C ASP A 30 -32.93 -15.09 19.28
N ALA A 31 -31.81 -14.75 18.65
CA ALA A 31 -31.78 -14.21 17.29
C ALA A 31 -31.87 -15.30 16.19
N GLU A 32 -31.63 -16.57 16.53
CA GLU A 32 -31.68 -17.67 15.55
C GLU A 32 -33.11 -18.17 15.28
N ALA A 33 -34.08 -17.82 16.14
CA ALA A 33 -35.47 -18.29 16.04
C ALA A 33 -36.40 -17.40 15.18
N GLY A 34 -35.94 -16.25 14.69
CA GLY A 34 -36.77 -15.40 13.85
C GLY A 34 -36.06 -14.14 13.39
N GLY A 35 -35.67 -14.09 12.12
CA GLY A 35 -35.11 -12.88 11.54
C GLY A 35 -34.73 -13.06 10.09
N ALA A 36 -35.65 -12.71 9.19
CA ALA A 36 -35.36 -12.52 7.78
C ALA A 36 -34.17 -11.56 7.61
N VAL A 37 -33.15 -11.98 6.87
CA VAL A 37 -31.98 -11.17 6.56
C VAL A 37 -32.39 -10.05 5.60
N ALA A 38 -32.52 -8.82 6.13
CA ALA A 38 -32.69 -7.64 5.30
C ALA A 38 -31.42 -7.40 4.45
N PRO A 39 -31.54 -7.00 3.18
CA PRO A 39 -30.38 -6.69 2.35
C PRO A 39 -29.63 -5.48 2.93
N ALA A 40 -28.33 -5.63 3.14
CA ALA A 40 -27.48 -4.59 3.68
C ALA A 40 -27.44 -3.38 2.73
N ALA A 41 -27.75 -2.19 3.26
CA ALA A 41 -27.62 -0.93 2.53
C ALA A 41 -26.14 -0.65 2.17
N PRO A 42 -25.86 0.00 1.02
CA PRO A 42 -24.49 0.34 0.64
C PRO A 42 -23.92 1.35 1.64
N VAL A 43 -22.92 0.93 2.40
CA VAL A 43 -22.17 1.79 3.31
C VAL A 43 -21.22 2.63 2.48
N ALA A 44 -21.34 3.96 2.54
CA ALA A 44 -20.39 4.87 1.92
C ALA A 44 -18.98 4.58 2.45
N PRO A 45 -17.94 4.54 1.60
CA PRO A 45 -16.58 4.29 2.06
C PRO A 45 -16.20 5.36 3.08
N ALA A 46 -15.95 4.93 4.33
CA ALA A 46 -15.42 5.80 5.37
C ALA A 46 -14.14 6.49 4.84
N PRO A 47 -13.85 7.75 5.23
CA PRO A 47 -12.63 8.43 4.82
C PRO A 47 -11.46 7.53 5.18
N ALA A 48 -10.83 6.97 4.16
CA ALA A 48 -9.78 6.00 4.36
C ALA A 48 -8.66 6.72 5.12
N VAL A 49 -8.38 6.28 6.34
CA VAL A 49 -7.13 6.60 7.00
C VAL A 49 -6.06 6.00 6.09
N ILE A 50 -5.49 6.82 5.21
CA ILE A 50 -4.43 6.42 4.28
C ILE A 50 -3.19 6.19 5.13
N ASP A 51 -3.07 4.98 5.65
CA ASP A 51 -1.87 4.51 6.32
C ASP A 51 -0.70 4.66 5.34
N PRO A 52 0.29 5.53 5.62
CA PRO A 52 1.44 5.72 4.75
C PRO A 52 2.19 4.42 4.48
N ALA A 53 2.12 3.42 5.36
CA ALA A 53 2.74 2.11 5.19
C ALA A 53 1.97 1.19 4.23
N ARG A 54 0.68 1.48 3.93
CA ARG A 54 -0.15 0.70 3.01
C ARG A 54 -0.10 1.16 1.56
N ARG A 55 0.68 2.19 1.26
CA ARG A 55 0.77 2.72 -0.10
C ARG A 55 1.61 1.77 -0.96
N ALA A 56 1.09 1.42 -2.14
CA ALA A 56 1.70 0.43 -3.03
C ALA A 56 3.10 0.85 -3.53
N ASP A 57 3.34 2.15 -3.64
CA ASP A 57 4.65 2.73 -3.94
C ASP A 57 5.69 2.40 -2.87
N VAL A 58 5.31 2.28 -1.58
CA VAL A 58 6.25 1.96 -0.49
C VAL A 58 6.82 0.55 -0.62
N LEU A 59 6.04 -0.41 -1.13
CA LEU A 59 6.48 -1.79 -1.29
C LEU A 59 7.61 -1.94 -2.32
N PHE A 60 7.66 -1.04 -3.31
CA PHE A 60 8.63 -1.14 -4.42
C PHE A 60 9.57 0.06 -4.54
N ARG A 61 9.33 1.15 -3.78
CA ARG A 61 10.22 2.31 -3.76
C ARG A 61 11.50 1.94 -3.03
N LYS A 62 12.54 1.67 -3.82
CA LYS A 62 13.91 1.59 -3.35
C LYS A 62 14.29 2.94 -2.72
N ARG A 63 14.47 2.98 -1.41
CA ARG A 63 15.06 4.14 -0.73
C ARG A 63 16.54 4.14 -1.08
N ARG A 64 17.03 5.25 -1.63
CA ARG A 64 18.48 5.50 -1.66
C ARG A 64 18.89 5.97 -0.26
N ASP A 65 20.12 5.63 0.12
CA ASP A 65 20.66 6.02 1.41
C ASP A 65 20.65 7.54 1.58
N GLU A 66 20.30 7.99 2.78
CA GLU A 66 20.33 9.41 3.13
C GLU A 66 21.78 9.91 3.03
N GLY A 67 22.00 10.99 2.26
CA GLY A 67 23.34 11.49 1.93
C GLY A 67 23.96 10.96 0.63
N HIS A 68 23.22 10.20 -0.18
CA HIS A 68 23.67 9.84 -1.53
C HIS A 68 23.64 11.06 -2.47
N GLU A 69 24.72 11.82 -2.49
CA GLU A 69 24.89 12.96 -3.40
C GLU A 69 25.35 12.50 -4.79
N LEU A 70 24.80 13.13 -5.83
CA LEU A 70 25.25 12.87 -7.19
C LEU A 70 26.65 13.44 -7.37
N SER A 71 27.59 12.63 -7.86
CA SER A 71 28.96 13.11 -8.14
C SER A 71 28.94 14.22 -9.19
N SER A 72 29.44 15.40 -8.83
CA SER A 72 29.56 16.56 -9.72
C SER A 72 30.39 16.27 -10.98
N TRP A 73 31.27 15.26 -10.94
CA TRP A 73 32.03 14.83 -12.12
C TRP A 73 31.14 14.39 -13.28
N TRP A 74 29.91 13.91 -13.02
CA TRP A 74 28.95 13.61 -14.10
C TRP A 74 28.51 14.86 -14.86
N MET A 75 28.25 15.97 -14.16
CA MET A 75 27.85 17.23 -14.80
C MET A 75 29.02 17.84 -15.58
N ILE A 76 30.22 17.82 -15.00
CA ILE A 76 31.41 18.33 -15.68
C ILE A 76 31.76 17.45 -16.89
N GLY A 77 31.67 16.12 -16.75
CA GLY A 77 31.88 15.18 -17.85
C GLY A 77 30.88 15.39 -19.00
N ALA A 78 29.60 15.57 -18.68
CA ALA A 78 28.58 15.89 -19.69
C ALA A 78 28.89 17.20 -20.41
N PHE A 79 29.26 18.25 -19.67
CA PHE A 79 29.64 19.54 -20.25
C PHE A 79 30.84 19.41 -21.20
N LEU A 80 31.91 18.73 -20.76
CA LEU A 80 33.11 18.53 -21.57
C LEU A 80 32.83 17.68 -22.81
N ALA A 81 32.03 16.62 -22.69
CA ALA A 81 31.66 15.75 -23.81
C ALA A 81 30.85 16.50 -24.87
N THR A 82 29.80 17.23 -24.47
CA THR A 82 28.97 17.99 -25.40
C THR A 82 29.76 19.14 -26.04
N SER A 83 30.55 19.87 -25.26
CA SER A 83 31.36 20.97 -25.77
C SER A 83 32.43 20.46 -26.74
N GLY A 84 33.13 19.38 -26.38
CA GLY A 84 34.10 18.74 -27.26
C GLY A 84 33.48 18.23 -28.56
N LEU A 85 32.27 17.66 -28.50
CA LEU A 85 31.54 17.25 -29.69
C LEU A 85 31.23 18.43 -30.61
N VAL A 86 30.71 19.54 -30.06
CA VAL A 86 30.42 20.75 -30.84
C VAL A 86 31.68 21.31 -31.48
N ILE A 87 32.77 21.40 -30.73
CA ILE A 87 34.07 21.86 -31.25
C ILE A 87 34.54 20.94 -32.37
N LEU A 88 34.47 19.61 -32.19
CA LEU A 88 34.85 18.66 -33.23
C LEU A 88 34.02 18.86 -34.50
N LEU A 89 32.71 19.05 -34.38
CA LEU A 89 31.83 19.26 -35.55
C LEU A 89 32.14 20.57 -36.27
N LEU A 90 32.44 21.65 -35.54
CA LEU A 90 32.72 22.96 -36.13
C LEU A 90 34.16 23.10 -36.62
N SER A 91 35.12 22.42 -36.00
CA SER A 91 36.56 22.50 -36.31
C SER A 91 37.06 21.33 -37.17
N GLY A 92 36.27 20.27 -37.31
CA GLY A 92 36.60 19.08 -38.09
C GLY A 92 36.28 19.18 -39.59
N VAL A 93 35.92 20.37 -40.10
CA VAL A 93 35.88 20.64 -41.54
C VAL A 93 37.29 21.06 -41.97
N PRO A 94 38.11 20.16 -42.57
CA PRO A 94 39.34 20.59 -43.22
C PRO A 94 38.98 21.53 -44.37
N GLY A 95 39.70 22.64 -44.49
CA GLY A 95 39.42 23.67 -45.50
C GLY A 95 39.25 23.09 -46.90
N VAL A 96 38.11 23.40 -47.53
CA VAL A 96 37.99 23.35 -48.99
C VAL A 96 38.60 24.66 -49.49
N ALA A 97 39.93 24.68 -49.63
CA ALA A 97 40.70 25.72 -50.31
C ALA A 97 42.00 25.11 -50.83
#